data_AF-A0A7S4N281-F1
#
_entry.id   AF-A0A7S4N281-F1
#
_cell.length_a   1.000
_cell.length_b   1.000
_cell.length_c   1.000
_cell.angle_alpha   90.00
_cell.angle_beta   90.00
_cell.angle_gamma   90.00
#
_symmetry.space_group_name_H-M   'P 1'
#
loop_
_entity.id
_entity.type
_entity.pdbx_description
1 polymer ?
#
loop_
_entity_poly.entity_id
_entity_poly.type
_entity_poly.pdbx_seq_one_letter_code
_entity_poly.pdbx_strand_id
1 'polypeptide(L)'
;DAVEEENGDDAAVDEGDDAAQDEDDGNYNNNVANYHNYENGDDEIKYWAGYAVYPKKCVTYKGVDVIVFNVYENGFKQCSDTPMGTYVTPVPTFVEAYLDQLEANEQDMGNDDYELPEAAAYSQCAQYNGNNGQYSVMIGCTDDDPHSLSVNIYSDATCETRDYMNGMDDANIDVSDIQIPFHSCQACVTWLDKNDDEVDDQYYENKLINAPLCSQIWARKEDCDKSCQKLSKEYEDSQHWTKSDAILLSVLGAFAALMMVVIMQKRRQMRAQDDSLLASEVPMKSTEEPMISDKHLLIAFGVCVLLIVIFALAVLKGLTWALLLGLNLALFGFLLKMVMDSGTACGYNDDDSDDEEEEELQEPQGQGTAGELT
;
A
#
# COMPACT_ATOMS: atom_id res chain seq x y z
N ASP A 1 -4.88 8.76 77.31
CA ASP A 1 -5.81 8.26 76.30
C ASP A 1 -5.05 7.70 75.13
N ALA A 2 -5.05 6.38 75.10
CA ALA A 2 -4.48 5.54 74.07
C ALA A 2 -5.52 5.33 72.97
N VAL A 3 -5.09 5.36 71.72
CA VAL A 3 -5.67 4.54 70.64
C VAL A 3 -4.52 4.10 69.75
N GLU A 4 -4.30 2.79 69.76
CA GLU A 4 -3.52 2.01 68.80
C GLU A 4 -4.24 1.97 67.44
N GLU A 5 -3.48 1.94 66.35
CA GLU A 5 -3.86 1.15 65.18
C GLU A 5 -2.59 0.68 64.47
N GLU A 6 -2.35 -0.63 64.57
CA GLU A 6 -1.42 -1.40 63.75
C GLU A 6 -2.04 -1.70 62.38
N ASN A 7 -1.20 -1.70 61.34
CA ASN A 7 -1.22 -2.56 60.14
C ASN A 7 0.08 -2.18 59.40
N GLY A 8 1.02 -3.07 59.08
CA GLY A 8 0.90 -4.47 58.72
C GLY A 8 1.51 -4.59 57.32
N ASP A 9 2.73 -5.12 57.27
CA ASP A 9 3.45 -5.79 56.17
C ASP A 9 3.30 -5.28 54.73
N ASP A 10 4.44 -4.99 54.08
CA ASP A 10 4.86 -5.73 52.89
C ASP A 10 6.31 -5.38 52.50
N ALA A 11 7.17 -6.39 52.63
CA ALA A 11 8.49 -6.44 52.05
C ALA A 11 8.49 -7.51 50.95
N ALA A 12 8.73 -7.10 49.71
CA ALA A 12 9.32 -7.95 48.69
C ALA A 12 10.05 -7.07 47.67
N VAL A 13 11.37 -7.15 47.74
CA VAL A 13 12.29 -6.72 46.70
C VAL A 13 12.15 -7.70 45.56
N ASP A 14 11.82 -7.21 44.36
CA ASP A 14 12.00 -7.96 43.12
C ASP A 14 12.92 -7.14 42.21
N GLU A 15 14.06 -7.74 41.90
CA GLU A 15 15.07 -7.28 40.95
C GLU A 15 14.73 -7.90 39.59
N GLY A 16 14.71 -7.12 38.51
CA GLY A 16 15.01 -7.66 37.18
C GLY A 16 14.15 -7.16 36.03
N ASP A 17 14.88 -6.57 35.07
CA ASP A 17 14.70 -6.66 33.62
C ASP A 17 13.70 -5.71 32.92
N ASP A 18 14.30 -4.61 32.43
CA ASP A 18 14.40 -4.28 31.01
C ASP A 18 13.10 -4.24 30.19
N ALA A 19 12.40 -3.11 30.33
CA ALA A 19 11.67 -2.52 29.21
C ALA A 19 12.13 -1.07 29.06
N ALA A 20 13.05 -0.85 28.12
CA ALA A 20 13.44 0.47 27.65
C ALA A 20 12.19 1.20 27.13
N GLN A 21 11.67 2.10 27.94
CA GLN A 21 10.81 3.18 27.48
C GLN A 21 11.72 4.19 26.80
N ASP A 22 11.76 4.18 25.47
CA ASP A 22 12.22 5.31 24.68
C ASP A 22 11.20 6.45 24.89
N GLU A 23 11.41 7.22 25.96
CA GLU A 23 10.91 8.59 26.09
C GLU A 23 11.80 9.48 25.22
N ASP A 24 11.57 9.44 23.91
CA ASP A 24 12.13 10.39 22.95
C ASP A 24 11.10 11.51 22.74
N ASP A 25 10.96 12.36 23.76
CA ASP A 25 10.26 13.63 23.68
C ASP A 25 11.09 14.58 22.80
N GLY A 26 10.96 14.38 21.48
CA GLY A 26 11.56 15.21 20.45
C GLY A 26 11.04 16.64 20.51
N ASN A 27 11.77 17.50 21.21
CA ASN A 27 11.64 18.95 21.15
C ASN A 27 12.20 19.44 19.80
N TYR A 28 11.36 19.43 18.75
CA TYR A 28 11.74 19.76 17.37
C TYR A 28 11.71 21.27 17.04
N ASN A 29 11.31 22.15 17.96
CA ASN A 29 10.93 23.53 17.62
C ASN A 29 11.82 24.67 18.15
N ASN A 30 13.08 24.41 18.52
CA ASN A 30 13.97 25.51 18.94
C ASN A 30 15.38 25.39 18.37
N ASN A 31 15.61 25.97 17.18
CA ASN A 31 16.79 26.79 16.85
C ASN A 31 16.80 27.19 15.36
N VAL A 32 16.11 28.28 15.00
CA VAL A 32 16.19 28.90 13.66
C VAL A 32 17.26 30.02 13.60
N ALA A 33 18.08 30.20 14.65
CA ALA A 33 19.01 31.34 14.74
C ALA A 33 20.47 30.94 14.99
N ASN A 34 21.07 30.10 14.12
CA ASN A 34 22.53 30.04 13.92
C ASN A 34 22.91 29.13 12.73
N TYR A 35 22.61 29.56 11.50
CA TYR A 35 23.13 28.92 10.28
C TYR A 35 24.53 29.46 9.99
N HIS A 36 25.61 28.74 10.33
CA HIS A 36 26.93 28.85 9.65
C HIS A 36 28.04 27.88 10.14
N ASN A 37 27.75 26.79 10.85
CA ASN A 37 28.77 25.76 11.09
C ASN A 37 28.14 24.36 11.14
N TYR A 38 28.13 23.66 10.00
CA TYR A 38 27.93 22.22 9.95
C TYR A 38 29.28 21.57 9.60
N GLU A 39 29.87 20.86 10.56
CA GLU A 39 31.14 20.15 10.42
C GLU A 39 30.94 18.80 9.71
N ASN A 40 31.57 18.65 8.54
CA ASN A 40 32.15 17.44 7.95
C ASN A 40 31.52 16.08 8.32
N GLY A 41 30.34 15.77 7.79
CA GLY A 41 29.90 14.39 7.54
C GLY A 41 30.21 13.99 6.09
N ASP A 42 30.52 12.72 5.83
CA ASP A 42 30.87 12.20 4.48
C ASP A 42 29.76 12.37 3.41
N ASP A 43 28.58 12.87 3.79
CA ASP A 43 27.39 13.06 2.93
C ASP A 43 27.13 14.53 2.53
N GLU A 44 28.14 15.41 2.62
CA GLU A 44 27.98 16.83 2.27
C GLU A 44 27.97 17.06 0.75
N ILE A 45 26.81 17.47 0.22
CA ILE A 45 26.68 17.92 -1.17
C ILE A 45 27.23 19.34 -1.28
N LYS A 46 28.41 19.47 -1.89
CA LYS A 46 29.05 20.77 -2.10
C LYS A 46 28.45 21.57 -3.26
N TYR A 47 27.98 20.90 -4.32
CA TYR A 47 27.47 21.55 -5.53
C TYR A 47 26.11 21.00 -5.92
N TRP A 48 25.10 21.88 -5.96
CA TRP A 48 23.70 21.52 -6.14
C TRP A 48 23.26 21.43 -7.60
N ALA A 49 24.03 21.95 -8.55
CA ALA A 49 23.64 21.98 -9.96
C ALA A 49 23.45 20.58 -10.59
N GLY A 50 24.07 19.56 -10.00
CA GLY A 50 23.89 18.18 -10.39
C GLY A 50 22.70 17.49 -9.72
N TYR A 51 21.91 18.16 -8.88
CA TYR A 51 20.89 17.50 -8.06
C TYR A 51 19.49 17.97 -8.42
N ALA A 52 18.53 17.10 -8.16
CA ALA A 52 17.11 17.40 -8.28
C ALA A 52 16.35 16.79 -7.11
N VAL A 53 15.24 17.45 -6.76
CA VAL A 53 14.30 17.00 -5.73
C VAL A 53 12.96 16.67 -6.37
N TYR A 54 12.31 15.64 -5.85
CA TYR A 54 11.01 15.19 -6.32
C TYR A 54 10.08 15.06 -5.10
N PRO A 55 9.28 16.10 -4.81
CA PRO A 55 8.29 16.06 -3.74
C PRO A 55 7.23 15.03 -4.12
N LYS A 56 7.09 13.98 -3.30
CA LYS A 56 6.11 12.92 -3.55
C LYS A 56 4.77 13.27 -2.96
N LYS A 57 4.74 13.51 -1.64
CA LYS A 57 3.51 13.65 -0.86
C LYS A 57 3.73 14.44 0.42
N CYS A 58 2.66 15.03 0.90
CA CYS A 58 2.48 15.49 2.27
C CYS A 58 1.79 14.37 3.06
N VAL A 59 2.37 13.94 4.19
CA VAL A 59 1.77 12.95 5.09
C VAL A 59 2.05 13.30 6.55
N THR A 60 1.17 12.91 7.45
CA THR A 60 1.46 12.90 8.89
C THR A 60 2.28 11.65 9.25
N TYR A 61 3.51 11.84 9.73
CA TYR A 61 4.42 10.77 10.15
C TYR A 61 4.91 11.06 11.57
N LYS A 62 4.76 10.08 12.48
CA LYS A 62 5.09 10.23 13.91
C LYS A 62 4.43 11.46 14.57
N GLY A 63 3.20 11.80 14.14
CA GLY A 63 2.46 12.94 14.67
C GLY A 63 2.89 14.30 14.12
N VAL A 64 3.84 14.33 13.17
CA VAL A 64 4.31 15.55 12.51
C VAL A 64 3.99 15.49 11.03
N ASP A 65 3.51 16.59 10.47
CA ASP A 65 3.31 16.71 9.03
C ASP A 65 4.64 16.89 8.32
N VAL A 66 4.92 16.00 7.39
CA VAL A 66 6.17 15.95 6.64
C VAL A 66 5.93 15.86 5.14
N ILE A 67 6.83 16.47 4.37
CA ILE A 67 6.95 16.23 2.94
C ILE A 67 7.89 15.05 2.73
N VAL A 68 7.39 14.00 2.08
CA VAL A 68 8.22 12.90 1.59
C VAL A 68 8.75 13.29 0.22
N PHE A 69 10.06 13.27 0.04
CA PHE A 69 10.70 13.62 -1.22
C PHE A 69 11.84 12.65 -1.56
N ASN A 70 12.12 12.52 -2.85
CA ASN A 70 13.31 11.84 -3.34
C ASN A 70 14.37 12.85 -3.76
N VAL A 71 15.64 12.48 -3.62
CA VAL A 71 16.77 13.24 -4.18
C VAL A 71 17.42 12.41 -5.28
N TYR A 72 17.76 13.06 -6.38
CA TYR A 72 18.39 12.45 -7.55
C TYR A 72 19.71 13.15 -7.86
N GLU A 73 20.71 12.35 -8.25
CA GLU A 73 21.93 12.86 -8.91
C GLU A 73 21.66 13.05 -10.41
N ASN A 74 22.49 13.90 -11.03
CA ASN A 74 22.51 14.40 -12.40
C ASN A 74 21.26 15.13 -12.98
N GLY A 75 20.50 15.84 -12.14
CA GLY A 75 19.65 16.98 -12.53
C GLY A 75 18.33 16.68 -13.28
N PHE A 76 17.86 17.65 -14.08
CA PHE A 76 16.45 17.74 -14.58
C PHE A 76 16.00 16.59 -15.50
N LYS A 77 16.93 15.87 -16.16
CA LYS A 77 16.57 14.75 -17.06
C LYS A 77 16.34 13.42 -16.32
N GLN A 78 16.41 13.39 -14.98
CA GLN A 78 16.78 12.17 -14.26
C GLN A 78 15.92 11.78 -13.05
N CYS A 79 14.78 12.42 -12.81
CA CYS A 79 13.79 11.77 -11.93
C CYS A 79 13.24 10.45 -12.52
N SER A 80 13.71 10.01 -13.69
CA SER A 80 13.53 8.66 -14.24
C SER A 80 14.54 7.61 -13.72
N ASP A 81 15.68 8.03 -13.17
CA ASP A 81 16.73 7.14 -12.69
C ASP A 81 16.42 6.65 -11.25
N THR A 82 17.32 5.88 -10.65
CA THR A 82 17.15 5.43 -9.26
C THR A 82 17.44 6.61 -8.32
N PRO A 83 16.53 6.98 -7.38
CA PRO A 83 16.81 8.04 -6.42
C PRO A 83 17.98 7.65 -5.52
N MET A 84 18.76 8.63 -5.06
CA MET A 84 19.78 8.43 -4.03
C MET A 84 19.16 7.90 -2.74
N GLY A 85 17.97 8.41 -2.42
CA GLY A 85 17.22 8.06 -1.25
C GLY A 85 15.83 8.70 -1.27
N THR A 86 14.99 8.22 -0.35
CA THR A 86 13.73 8.85 0.00
C THR A 86 13.88 9.41 1.40
N TYR A 87 13.53 10.68 1.55
CA TYR A 87 13.71 11.42 2.77
C TYR A 87 12.40 12.09 3.18
N VAL A 88 12.36 12.56 4.42
CA VAL A 88 11.31 13.42 4.93
C VAL A 88 11.90 14.69 5.53
N THR A 89 11.10 15.75 5.51
CA THR A 89 11.36 16.97 6.28
C THR A 89 10.01 17.57 6.68
N PRO A 90 9.92 18.29 7.82
CA PRO A 90 8.67 18.94 8.21
C PRO A 90 8.13 19.85 7.11
N VAL A 91 6.80 19.86 6.92
CA VAL A 91 6.14 20.72 5.92
C VAL A 91 6.56 22.19 6.04
N PRO A 92 6.58 22.81 7.24
CA PRO A 92 6.98 24.21 7.38
C PRO A 92 8.40 24.48 6.85
N THR A 93 9.34 23.57 7.14
CA THR A 93 10.72 23.64 6.65
C THR A 93 10.80 23.50 5.14
N PHE A 94 10.05 22.57 4.55
CA PHE A 94 10.03 22.41 3.09
C PHE A 94 9.46 23.65 2.39
N VAL A 95 8.36 24.19 2.92
CA VAL A 95 7.67 25.37 2.37
C VAL A 95 8.57 26.60 2.46
N GLU A 96 9.21 26.85 3.61
CA GLU A 96 10.17 27.95 3.78
C GLU A 96 11.29 27.87 2.73
N ALA A 97 11.94 26.71 2.61
CA ALA A 97 13.00 26.48 1.63
C ALA A 97 12.53 26.64 0.17
N TYR A 98 11.28 26.27 -0.13
CA TYR A 98 10.67 26.46 -1.44
C TYR A 98 10.39 27.93 -1.75
N LEU A 99 9.87 28.68 -0.78
CA LEU A 99 9.61 30.11 -0.93
C LEU A 99 10.91 30.91 -1.10
N ASP A 100 11.96 30.57 -0.35
CA ASP A 100 13.29 31.15 -0.53
C ASP A 100 13.85 30.89 -1.94
N GLN A 101 13.59 29.69 -2.48
CA GLN A 101 13.99 29.35 -3.85
C GLN A 101 13.20 30.16 -4.88
N LEU A 102 11.91 30.38 -4.66
CA LEU A 102 11.08 31.21 -5.54
C LEU A 102 11.56 32.65 -5.52
N GLU A 103 11.79 33.24 -4.35
CA GLU A 103 12.32 34.59 -4.21
C GLU A 103 13.68 34.73 -4.90
N ALA A 104 14.60 33.78 -4.69
CA ALA A 104 15.90 33.78 -5.35
C ALA A 104 15.79 33.70 -6.89
N ASN A 105 14.82 32.94 -7.41
CA ASN A 105 14.58 32.86 -8.86
C ASN A 105 13.99 34.16 -9.42
N GLU A 106 13.09 34.82 -8.68
CA GLU A 106 12.47 36.09 -9.08
C GLU A 106 13.50 37.23 -9.08
N GLN A 107 14.35 37.31 -8.06
CA GLN A 107 15.49 38.23 -8.01
C GLN A 107 16.43 38.02 -9.21
N ASP A 108 16.72 36.76 -9.55
CA ASP A 108 17.51 36.49 -10.74
C ASP A 108 16.78 36.94 -12.02
N MET A 109 15.45 36.91 -12.10
CA MET A 109 14.70 37.45 -13.24
C MET A 109 14.66 38.99 -13.29
N GLY A 110 15.27 39.67 -12.30
CA GLY A 110 15.28 41.13 -12.18
C GLY A 110 14.01 41.67 -11.51
N ASN A 111 13.27 40.82 -10.80
CA ASN A 111 12.11 41.21 -10.01
C ASN A 111 12.53 41.44 -8.55
N ASP A 112 13.21 42.56 -8.30
CA ASP A 112 13.74 42.92 -6.98
C ASP A 112 12.63 43.25 -5.95
N ASP A 113 11.41 43.51 -6.43
CA ASP A 113 10.23 43.86 -5.62
C ASP A 113 9.27 42.65 -5.46
N TYR A 114 9.75 41.42 -5.63
CA TYR A 114 8.93 40.23 -5.43
C TYR A 114 8.50 40.11 -3.96
N GLU A 115 7.19 40.16 -3.72
CA GLU A 115 6.60 39.94 -2.40
C GLU A 115 6.07 38.50 -2.31
N LEU A 116 6.44 37.80 -1.25
CA LEU A 116 5.89 36.48 -0.94
C LEU A 116 4.38 36.58 -0.67
N PRO A 117 3.61 35.52 -1.00
CA PRO A 117 2.17 35.50 -0.72
C PRO A 117 1.91 35.63 0.79
N GLU A 118 0.78 36.19 1.20
CA GLU A 118 0.42 36.34 2.62
C GLU A 118 0.43 34.98 3.35
N ALA A 119 0.05 33.91 2.65
CA ALA A 119 0.10 32.54 3.13
C ALA A 119 1.51 32.09 3.57
N ALA A 120 2.58 32.73 3.09
CA ALA A 120 3.95 32.44 3.50
C ALA A 120 4.16 32.64 5.00
N ALA A 121 3.38 33.52 5.64
CA ALA A 121 3.44 33.73 7.09
C ALA A 121 3.07 32.48 7.90
N TYR A 122 2.35 31.53 7.30
CA TYR A 122 1.97 30.26 7.93
C TYR A 122 3.04 29.17 7.81
N SER A 123 4.17 29.43 7.13
CA SER A 123 5.36 28.56 7.20
C SER A 123 5.99 28.55 8.59
N GLN A 124 5.55 29.44 9.47
CA GLN A 124 5.89 29.47 10.89
C GLN A 124 4.60 29.50 11.70
N CYS A 125 4.70 29.18 12.99
CA CYS A 125 3.55 29.24 13.89
C CYS A 125 3.05 30.68 14.01
N ALA A 126 1.86 30.94 13.46
CA ALA A 126 1.24 32.25 13.41
C ALA A 126 -0.06 32.28 14.20
N GLN A 127 -0.47 33.47 14.64
CA GLN A 127 -1.75 33.67 15.32
C GLN A 127 -2.82 34.08 14.31
N TYR A 128 -3.94 33.36 14.29
CA TYR A 128 -5.08 33.62 13.43
C TYR A 128 -6.34 33.93 14.24
N ASN A 129 -6.96 35.07 13.94
CA ASN A 129 -8.21 35.49 14.58
C ASN A 129 -9.40 35.02 13.75
N GLY A 130 -9.93 33.84 14.09
CA GLY A 130 -11.15 33.30 13.50
C GLY A 130 -12.42 33.83 14.17
N ASN A 131 -13.57 33.48 13.61
CA ASN A 131 -14.89 33.86 14.15
C ASN A 131 -15.15 33.34 15.58
N ASN A 132 -14.47 32.25 15.95
CA ASN A 132 -14.69 31.53 17.21
C ASN A 132 -13.58 31.77 18.26
N GLY A 133 -12.58 32.59 17.94
CA GLY A 133 -11.44 32.84 18.83
C GLY A 133 -10.12 33.04 18.09
N GLN A 134 -9.07 33.23 18.87
CA GLN A 134 -7.71 33.27 18.41
C GLN A 134 -7.11 31.86 18.48
N TYR A 135 -6.50 31.41 17.38
CA TYR A 135 -5.88 30.10 17.26
C TYR A 135 -4.44 30.26 16.81
N SER A 136 -3.59 29.32 17.18
CA SER A 136 -2.28 29.15 16.55
C SER A 136 -2.44 28.29 15.32
N VAL A 137 -1.79 28.68 14.23
CA VAL A 137 -1.90 28.02 12.95
C VAL A 137 -0.54 27.86 12.28
N MET A 138 -0.35 26.77 11.55
CA MET A 138 0.87 26.51 10.80
C MET A 138 0.54 25.62 9.60
N ILE A 139 1.26 25.81 8.50
CA ILE A 139 1.07 25.03 7.27
C ILE A 139 1.42 23.55 7.51
N GLY A 140 0.60 22.67 6.95
CA GLY A 140 0.70 21.23 7.11
C GLY A 140 0.10 20.47 5.94
N CYS A 141 -0.20 19.20 6.17
CA CYS A 141 -0.82 18.33 5.19
C CYS A 141 -2.34 18.37 5.34
N THR A 142 -3.04 18.47 4.22
CA THR A 142 -4.49 18.24 4.27
C THR A 142 -4.79 16.76 4.47
N ASP A 143 -5.93 16.48 5.09
CA ASP A 143 -6.41 15.12 5.33
C ASP A 143 -6.92 14.43 4.06
N ASP A 144 -7.43 15.19 3.09
CA ASP A 144 -8.16 14.64 1.94
C ASP A 144 -7.29 14.37 0.70
N ASP A 145 -6.22 15.13 0.51
CA ASP A 145 -5.32 15.01 -0.64
C ASP A 145 -3.84 15.12 -0.25
N PRO A 146 -3.07 14.02 -0.31
CA PRO A 146 -1.65 14.02 0.07
C PRO A 146 -0.76 14.82 -0.90
N HIS A 147 -1.30 15.47 -1.93
CA HIS A 147 -0.58 16.35 -2.85
C HIS A 147 -1.01 17.81 -2.71
N SER A 148 -1.60 18.16 -1.58
CA SER A 148 -1.93 19.55 -1.26
C SER A 148 -1.60 19.89 0.18
N LEU A 149 -1.53 21.18 0.44
CA LEU A 149 -1.24 21.74 1.75
C LEU A 149 -2.51 22.36 2.33
N SER A 150 -2.60 22.33 3.64
CA SER A 150 -3.62 23.04 4.41
C SER A 150 -2.94 23.83 5.53
N VAL A 151 -3.72 24.63 6.26
CA VAL A 151 -3.24 25.27 7.48
C VAL A 151 -3.85 24.55 8.66
N ASN A 152 -3.02 23.94 9.48
CA ASN A 152 -3.46 23.20 10.66
C ASN A 152 -3.67 24.12 11.85
N ILE A 153 -4.64 23.76 12.69
CA ILE A 153 -4.92 24.44 13.95
C ILE A 153 -4.16 23.75 15.10
N TYR A 154 -3.58 24.56 15.98
CA TYR A 154 -2.84 24.11 17.17
C TYR A 154 -3.42 24.72 18.44
N SER A 155 -3.36 23.94 19.51
CA SER A 155 -3.88 24.33 20.83
C SER A 155 -2.90 25.19 21.65
N ASP A 156 -1.63 25.17 21.27
CA ASP A 156 -0.54 25.91 21.90
C ASP A 156 0.08 26.96 20.95
N ALA A 157 0.85 27.89 21.51
CA ALA A 157 1.48 28.99 20.76
C ALA A 157 2.78 28.59 20.03
N THR A 158 3.28 27.37 20.24
CA THR A 158 4.49 26.83 19.61
C THR A 158 4.17 25.89 18.44
N CYS A 159 2.89 25.64 18.17
CA CYS A 159 2.39 24.72 17.15
C CYS A 159 2.95 23.30 17.31
N GLU A 160 3.00 22.81 18.54
CA GLU A 160 3.49 21.45 18.86
C GLU A 160 2.34 20.44 19.02
N THR A 161 1.18 20.89 19.50
CA THR A 161 0.00 20.06 19.79
C THR A 161 -1.17 20.44 18.87
N ARG A 162 -1.34 19.65 17.81
CA ARG A 162 -2.46 19.81 16.84
C ARG A 162 -3.80 19.70 17.55
N ASP A 163 -4.70 20.63 17.26
CA ASP A 163 -6.05 20.67 17.82
C ASP A 163 -7.06 20.15 16.80
N TYR A 164 -7.77 19.08 17.18
CA TYR A 164 -8.82 18.47 16.36
C TYR A 164 -10.17 19.04 16.77
N MET A 165 -10.42 20.30 16.42
CA MET A 165 -11.65 20.98 16.77
C MET A 165 -12.83 20.46 15.93
N ASN A 166 -13.77 19.75 16.57
CA ASN A 166 -15.01 19.26 15.94
C ASN A 166 -14.82 18.38 14.69
N GLY A 167 -13.70 17.66 14.61
CA GLY A 167 -13.38 16.80 13.46
C GLY A 167 -12.93 17.54 12.21
N MET A 168 -12.53 18.82 12.34
CA MET A 168 -11.71 19.53 11.36
C MET A 168 -10.42 19.95 12.07
N ASP A 169 -9.28 19.58 11.52
CA ASP A 169 -7.95 20.07 11.93
C ASP A 169 -7.38 21.11 10.95
N ASP A 170 -7.96 21.19 9.75
CA ASP A 170 -7.68 22.21 8.75
C ASP A 170 -8.48 23.51 8.99
N ALA A 171 -7.78 24.64 9.10
CA ALA A 171 -8.36 25.96 9.00
C ALA A 171 -8.78 26.22 7.54
N ASN A 172 -9.96 26.84 7.34
CA ASN A 172 -10.42 27.30 6.03
C ASN A 172 -9.67 28.58 5.59
N ILE A 173 -8.35 28.52 5.60
CA ILE A 173 -7.40 29.53 5.13
C ILE A 173 -6.90 29.06 3.77
N ASP A 174 -6.96 29.95 2.79
CA ASP A 174 -6.50 29.65 1.44
C ASP A 174 -4.97 29.70 1.38
N VAL A 175 -4.36 28.58 1.03
CA VAL A 175 -2.91 28.45 0.76
C VAL A 175 -2.62 28.06 -0.69
N SER A 176 -3.61 28.23 -1.58
CA SER A 176 -3.48 27.85 -3.00
C SER A 176 -2.43 28.64 -3.77
N ASP A 177 -1.96 29.76 -3.22
CA ASP A 177 -0.82 30.53 -3.74
C ASP A 177 0.53 29.81 -3.49
N ILE A 178 0.60 28.90 -2.52
CA ILE A 178 1.79 28.08 -2.24
C ILE A 178 1.62 26.72 -2.93
N GLN A 179 2.02 26.64 -4.20
CA GLN A 179 1.92 25.41 -4.98
C GLN A 179 3.26 24.68 -4.99
N ILE A 180 3.45 23.75 -4.04
CA ILE A 180 4.52 22.76 -4.15
C ILE A 180 4.19 21.85 -5.35
N PRO A 181 5.09 21.70 -6.32
CA PRO A 181 4.80 20.88 -7.49
C PRO A 181 5.08 19.41 -7.18
N PHE A 182 4.17 18.80 -6.40
CA PHE A 182 4.16 17.36 -6.16
C PHE A 182 4.17 16.60 -7.49
N HIS A 183 4.89 15.48 -7.52
CA HIS A 183 5.13 14.68 -8.72
C HIS A 183 5.85 15.40 -9.87
N SER A 184 6.44 16.57 -9.61
CA SER A 184 7.32 17.23 -10.55
C SER A 184 8.76 17.16 -10.07
N CYS A 185 9.66 16.84 -10.99
CA CYS A 185 11.09 16.96 -10.76
C CYS A 185 11.46 18.45 -10.73
N GLN A 186 12.12 18.90 -9.69
CA GLN A 186 12.67 20.26 -9.59
C GLN A 186 14.19 20.16 -9.51
N ALA A 187 14.91 20.83 -10.42
CA ALA A 187 16.34 21.00 -10.23
C ALA A 187 16.60 21.90 -9.01
N CYS A 188 17.66 21.58 -8.29
CA CYS A 188 18.12 22.39 -7.16
C CYS A 188 18.63 23.76 -7.59
N VAL A 189 19.13 23.86 -8.84
CA VAL A 189 19.62 25.12 -9.41
C VAL A 189 18.86 25.39 -10.69
N THR A 190 18.18 26.52 -10.74
CA THR A 190 17.55 27.04 -11.96
C THR A 190 18.54 27.98 -12.64
N TRP A 191 18.89 27.68 -13.89
CA TRP A 191 19.73 28.55 -14.70
C TRP A 191 18.85 29.51 -15.49
N LEU A 192 19.03 30.81 -15.29
CA LEU A 192 18.40 31.83 -16.10
C LEU A 192 19.35 32.23 -17.22
N ASP A 193 18.83 32.19 -18.45
CA ASP A 193 19.49 32.65 -19.66
C ASP A 193 19.42 34.19 -19.69
N LYS A 194 20.18 34.81 -18.78
CA LYS A 194 20.49 36.24 -18.90
C LYS A 194 21.45 36.40 -20.08
N ASN A 195 21.25 37.43 -20.88
CA ASN A 195 22.19 37.77 -21.95
C ASN A 195 23.62 37.78 -21.36
N ASP A 196 24.55 37.07 -22.03
CA ASP A 196 25.93 36.75 -21.59
C ASP A 196 26.73 37.94 -21.01
N ASP A 197 26.31 39.17 -21.33
CA ASP A 197 26.99 40.42 -21.02
C ASP A 197 26.82 40.88 -19.55
N GLU A 198 25.81 40.37 -18.82
CA GLU A 198 25.45 40.81 -17.46
C GLU A 198 25.73 39.77 -16.36
N VAL A 199 26.12 38.55 -16.73
CA VAL A 199 26.39 37.47 -15.77
C VAL A 199 27.89 37.35 -15.55
N ASP A 200 28.37 37.68 -14.35
CA ASP A 200 29.77 37.48 -13.98
C ASP A 200 30.04 36.03 -13.51
N ASP A 201 31.32 35.64 -13.48
CA ASP A 201 31.74 34.32 -12.99
C ASP A 201 31.28 34.06 -11.54
N GLN A 202 31.10 35.13 -10.75
CA GLN A 202 30.67 35.05 -9.36
C GLN A 202 29.22 34.61 -9.23
N TYR A 203 28.33 35.01 -10.14
CA TYR A 203 26.95 34.51 -10.19
C TYR A 203 26.92 32.98 -10.35
N TYR A 204 27.70 32.44 -11.29
CA TYR A 204 27.77 31.00 -11.53
C TYR A 204 28.31 30.24 -10.32
N GLU A 205 29.43 30.71 -9.74
CA GLU A 205 30.00 30.10 -8.53
C GLU A 205 29.02 30.12 -7.36
N ASN A 206 28.29 31.22 -7.18
CA ASN A 206 27.27 31.35 -6.13
C ASN A 206 26.09 30.40 -6.36
N LYS A 207 25.55 30.31 -7.58
CA LYS A 207 24.40 29.43 -7.89
C LYS A 207 24.73 27.95 -7.79
N LEU A 208 25.99 27.56 -8.03
CA LEU A 208 26.41 26.17 -7.84
C LEU A 208 26.29 25.71 -6.38
N ILE A 209 26.51 26.61 -5.42
CA ILE A 209 26.51 26.29 -3.99
C ILE A 209 25.23 26.72 -3.28
N ASN A 210 24.54 27.75 -3.80
CA ASN A 210 23.36 28.33 -3.19
C ASN A 210 22.09 27.84 -3.91
N ALA A 211 21.56 26.73 -3.41
CA ALA A 211 20.25 26.19 -3.77
C ALA A 211 19.36 26.18 -2.52
N PRO A 212 18.62 27.26 -2.21
CA PRO A 212 17.86 27.37 -0.96
C PRO A 212 16.98 26.16 -0.68
N LEU A 213 16.22 25.70 -1.68
CA LEU A 213 15.35 24.53 -1.52
C LEU A 213 16.14 23.28 -1.12
N CYS A 214 17.10 22.88 -1.95
CA CYS A 214 17.78 21.61 -1.75
C CYS A 214 18.76 21.63 -0.56
N SER A 215 19.47 22.74 -0.36
CA SER A 215 20.45 22.84 0.73
C SER A 215 19.77 22.81 2.10
N GLN A 216 18.65 23.51 2.26
CA GLN A 216 17.92 23.54 3.53
C GLN A 216 17.23 22.22 3.83
N ILE A 217 16.50 21.65 2.86
CA ILE A 217 15.84 20.36 3.09
C ILE A 217 16.86 19.24 3.28
N TRP A 218 18.05 19.30 2.65
CA TRP A 218 19.09 18.30 2.84
C TRP A 218 19.75 18.39 4.22
N ALA A 219 19.92 19.60 4.73
CA ALA A 219 20.45 19.83 6.08
C ALA A 219 19.48 19.32 7.17
N ARG A 220 18.17 19.37 6.90
CA ARG A 220 17.10 18.97 7.83
C ARG A 220 16.36 17.70 7.38
N LYS A 221 16.99 16.87 6.55
CA LYS A 221 16.39 15.63 6.07
C LYS A 221 16.50 14.55 7.13
N GLU A 222 15.50 13.69 7.16
CA GLU A 222 15.56 12.40 7.84
C GLU A 222 15.33 11.28 6.83
N ASP A 223 15.97 10.13 7.05
CA ASP A 223 15.73 8.95 6.20
C ASP A 223 14.29 8.45 6.35
N CYS A 224 13.58 8.34 5.22
CA CYS A 224 12.23 7.78 5.21
C CYS A 224 12.30 6.25 5.31
N ASP A 225 12.04 5.75 6.51
CA ASP A 225 12.02 4.31 6.79
C ASP A 225 10.91 3.56 6.02
N LYS A 226 10.84 2.23 6.19
CA LYS A 226 9.81 1.42 5.52
C LYS A 226 8.38 1.78 5.91
N SER A 227 8.16 2.39 7.07
CA SER A 227 6.84 2.81 7.54
C SER A 227 6.41 4.09 6.83
N CYS A 228 7.27 5.11 6.85
CA CYS A 228 7.16 6.34 6.08
C CYS A 228 6.98 6.04 4.59
N GLN A 229 7.77 5.13 4.02
CA GLN A 229 7.65 4.74 2.62
C GLN A 229 6.28 4.15 2.31
N LYS A 230 5.66 3.39 3.22
CA LYS A 230 4.31 2.84 3.02
C LYS A 230 3.24 3.94 3.02
N LEU A 231 3.37 4.97 3.86
CA LEU A 231 2.49 6.14 3.84
C LEU A 231 2.69 6.95 2.54
N SER A 232 3.94 7.05 2.08
CA SER A 232 4.30 7.74 0.84
C SER A 232 3.95 6.98 -0.43
N LYS A 233 3.63 5.68 -0.34
CA LYS A 233 3.24 4.92 -1.52
C LYS A 233 2.00 5.61 -2.05
N GLU A 234 2.05 5.98 -3.32
CA GLU A 234 0.83 6.20 -4.06
C GLU A 234 -0.04 4.98 -3.75
N TYR A 235 -1.29 5.23 -3.33
CA TYR A 235 -2.33 4.29 -3.69
C TYR A 235 -2.29 4.36 -5.21
N GLU A 236 -1.36 3.60 -5.82
CA GLU A 236 -1.31 3.36 -7.25
C GLU A 236 -2.73 2.96 -7.52
N ASP A 237 -3.42 3.84 -8.23
CA ASP A 237 -4.84 3.83 -8.39
C ASP A 237 -5.21 2.37 -8.60
N SER A 238 -5.95 1.78 -7.66
CA SER A 238 -6.10 0.32 -7.49
C SER A 238 -6.64 -0.39 -8.75
N GLN A 239 -6.92 0.39 -9.78
CA GLN A 239 -7.12 0.10 -11.19
C GLN A 239 -5.93 -0.51 -11.95
N HIS A 240 -4.74 -0.73 -11.38
CA HIS A 240 -3.70 -1.52 -12.07
C HIS A 240 -3.59 -2.94 -11.48
N TRP A 241 -3.58 -3.96 -12.34
CA TRP A 241 -3.40 -5.36 -11.94
C TRP A 241 -2.03 -5.55 -11.28
N THR A 242 -2.01 -5.97 -10.02
CA THR A 242 -0.73 -6.23 -9.34
C THR A 242 -0.08 -7.49 -9.93
N LYS A 243 1.25 -7.64 -9.76
CA LYS A 243 1.94 -8.88 -10.17
C LYS A 243 1.32 -10.12 -9.52
N SER A 244 0.90 -10.02 -8.26
CA SER A 244 0.17 -11.07 -7.55
C SER A 244 -1.18 -11.37 -8.19
N ASP A 245 -1.94 -10.35 -8.59
CA ASP A 245 -3.23 -10.56 -9.25
C ASP A 245 -3.05 -11.28 -10.60
N ALA A 246 -2.02 -10.92 -11.37
CA ALA A 246 -1.71 -11.58 -12.64
C ALA A 246 -1.38 -13.07 -12.46
N ILE A 247 -0.59 -13.40 -11.44
CA ILE A 247 -0.27 -14.80 -11.09
C ILE A 247 -1.56 -15.54 -10.69
N LEU A 248 -2.39 -14.94 -9.85
CA LEU A 248 -3.59 -15.60 -9.33
C LEU A 248 -4.65 -15.78 -10.43
N LEU A 249 -4.82 -14.82 -11.33
CA LEU A 249 -5.63 -14.96 -12.55
C LEU A 249 -5.13 -16.12 -13.43
N SER A 250 -3.81 -16.24 -13.62
CA SER A 250 -3.23 -17.33 -14.41
C SER A 250 -3.49 -18.70 -13.78
N VAL A 251 -3.33 -18.82 -12.46
CA VAL A 251 -3.52 -20.09 -11.74
C VAL A 251 -4.99 -20.51 -11.76
N LEU A 252 -5.91 -19.60 -11.44
CA LEU A 252 -7.35 -19.91 -11.46
C LEU A 252 -7.88 -20.15 -12.88
N GLY A 253 -7.35 -19.45 -13.89
CA GLY A 253 -7.68 -19.69 -15.29
C GLY A 253 -7.21 -21.06 -15.77
N ALA A 254 -5.97 -21.45 -15.42
CA ALA A 254 -5.44 -22.78 -15.72
C ALA A 254 -6.24 -23.89 -15.01
N PHE A 255 -6.61 -23.67 -13.74
CA PHE A 255 -7.44 -24.62 -12.99
C PHE A 255 -8.82 -24.83 -13.63
N ALA A 256 -9.51 -23.75 -14.03
CA ALA A 256 -10.79 -23.84 -14.74
C ALA A 256 -10.67 -24.64 -16.05
N ALA A 257 -9.60 -24.40 -16.82
CA ALA A 257 -9.33 -25.12 -18.06
C ALA A 257 -9.08 -26.62 -17.82
N LEU A 258 -8.27 -26.97 -16.81
CA LEU A 258 -8.01 -28.36 -16.42
C LEU A 258 -9.30 -29.07 -15.99
N MET A 259 -10.12 -28.43 -15.15
CA MET A 259 -11.42 -28.96 -14.72
C MET A 259 -12.33 -29.23 -15.92
N MET A 260 -12.38 -28.30 -16.89
CA MET A 260 -13.16 -28.49 -18.11
C MET A 260 -12.66 -29.69 -18.94
N VAL A 261 -11.35 -29.88 -19.07
CA VAL A 261 -10.77 -31.06 -19.76
C VAL A 261 -11.17 -32.36 -19.07
N VAL A 262 -11.06 -32.43 -17.74
CA VAL A 262 -11.46 -33.62 -16.95
C VAL A 262 -12.95 -33.91 -17.13
N ILE A 263 -13.80 -32.88 -17.09
CA ILE A 263 -15.25 -33.00 -17.32
C ILE A 263 -15.53 -33.61 -18.71
N MET A 264 -14.85 -33.11 -19.75
CA MET A 264 -15.01 -33.63 -21.11
C MET A 264 -14.52 -35.08 -21.24
N GLN A 265 -13.38 -35.44 -20.62
CA GLN A 265 -12.87 -36.81 -20.62
C GLN A 265 -13.86 -37.76 -19.94
N LYS A 266 -14.38 -37.38 -18.76
CA LYS A 266 -15.34 -38.19 -18.02
C LYS A 266 -16.65 -38.39 -18.77
N ARG A 267 -17.18 -37.34 -19.42
CA ARG A 267 -18.36 -37.45 -20.29
C ARG A 267 -18.15 -38.40 -21.46
N ARG A 268 -16.96 -38.40 -22.08
CA ARG A 268 -16.62 -39.34 -23.17
C ARG A 268 -16.58 -40.78 -22.67
N GLN A 269 -16.05 -41.02 -21.48
CA GLN A 269 -16.02 -42.36 -20.88
C GLN A 269 -17.43 -42.89 -20.59
N MET A 270 -18.32 -42.07 -20.01
CA MET A 270 -19.71 -42.48 -19.75
C MET A 270 -20.46 -42.82 -21.04
N ARG A 271 -20.34 -42.00 -22.09
CA ARG A 271 -20.94 -42.29 -23.41
C ARG A 271 -20.44 -43.62 -23.99
N ALA A 272 -19.15 -43.93 -23.84
CA ALA A 272 -18.59 -45.19 -24.32
C ALA A 272 -19.10 -46.41 -23.53
N GLN A 273 -19.38 -46.24 -22.24
CA GLN A 273 -20.01 -47.29 -21.42
C GLN A 273 -21.47 -47.52 -21.80
N ASP A 274 -22.24 -46.44 -21.97
CA ASP A 274 -23.66 -46.52 -22.38
C ASP A 274 -23.80 -47.21 -23.76
N ASP A 275 -22.96 -46.84 -24.73
CA ASP A 275 -22.94 -47.47 -26.05
C ASP A 275 -22.58 -48.96 -25.97
N SER A 276 -21.73 -49.37 -25.01
CA SER A 276 -21.36 -50.78 -24.80
C SER A 276 -22.48 -51.61 -24.17
N LEU A 277 -23.28 -51.01 -23.28
CA LEU A 277 -24.41 -51.68 -22.61
C LEU A 277 -25.63 -51.79 -23.53
N LEU A 278 -25.88 -50.78 -24.36
CA LEU A 278 -26.92 -50.80 -25.40
C LEU A 278 -26.64 -51.82 -26.51
N ALA A 279 -25.38 -52.23 -26.69
CA ALA A 279 -25.01 -53.30 -27.61
C ALA A 279 -25.34 -54.71 -27.06
N SER A 280 -25.59 -54.85 -25.75
CA SER A 280 -25.86 -56.14 -25.12
C SER A 280 -27.34 -56.45 -24.88
N GLU A 281 -28.21 -55.53 -24.43
CA GLU A 281 -29.61 -55.88 -24.11
C GLU A 281 -30.65 -54.74 -24.32
N VAL A 282 -31.91 -55.16 -24.47
CA VAL A 282 -33.18 -54.50 -24.83
C VAL A 282 -33.35 -53.04 -24.36
N PRO A 283 -33.98 -52.15 -25.18
CA PRO A 283 -34.15 -50.73 -24.87
C PRO A 283 -35.12 -50.52 -23.70
N MET A 284 -34.60 -50.37 -22.49
CA MET A 284 -35.36 -49.78 -21.39
C MET A 284 -35.41 -48.27 -21.57
N LYS A 285 -36.63 -47.77 -21.77
CA LYS A 285 -37.00 -46.38 -21.92
C LYS A 285 -36.83 -45.66 -20.58
N SER A 286 -35.61 -45.27 -20.23
CA SER A 286 -35.35 -44.41 -19.07
C SER A 286 -35.68 -42.96 -19.42
N THR A 287 -36.25 -42.28 -18.44
CA THR A 287 -36.74 -40.91 -18.51
C THR A 287 -35.58 -39.97 -18.87
N GLU A 288 -35.57 -39.49 -20.12
CA GLU A 288 -34.59 -38.53 -20.64
C GLU A 288 -34.71 -37.21 -19.88
N GLU A 289 -33.90 -37.01 -18.84
CA GLU A 289 -33.52 -35.65 -18.48
C GLU A 289 -32.73 -35.06 -19.66
N PRO A 290 -32.99 -33.80 -20.07
CA PRO A 290 -32.33 -33.18 -21.21
C PRO A 290 -30.83 -33.04 -20.90
N MET A 291 -30.05 -34.03 -21.33
CA MET A 291 -28.59 -33.95 -21.32
C MET A 291 -28.19 -32.73 -22.14
N ILE A 292 -27.72 -31.68 -21.47
CA ILE A 292 -27.12 -30.51 -22.12
C ILE A 292 -26.02 -31.04 -23.05
N SER A 293 -26.23 -30.84 -24.36
CA SER A 293 -25.28 -31.24 -25.40
C SER A 293 -23.89 -30.69 -25.08
N ASP A 294 -22.84 -31.49 -25.29
CA ASP A 294 -21.44 -31.08 -25.06
C ASP A 294 -21.11 -29.76 -25.78
N LYS A 295 -21.78 -29.52 -26.92
CA LYS A 295 -21.68 -28.26 -27.68
C LYS A 295 -22.18 -27.06 -26.87
N HIS A 296 -23.31 -27.18 -26.17
CA HIS A 296 -23.85 -26.09 -25.35
C HIS A 296 -22.97 -25.79 -24.15
N LEU A 297 -22.40 -26.83 -23.52
CA LEU A 297 -21.46 -26.67 -22.40
C LEU A 297 -20.19 -25.92 -22.84
N LEU A 298 -19.61 -26.31 -23.99
CA LEU A 298 -18.43 -25.64 -24.55
C LEU A 298 -18.71 -24.18 -24.94
N ILE A 299 -19.86 -23.90 -25.56
CA ILE A 299 -20.26 -22.54 -25.92
C ILE A 299 -20.45 -21.69 -24.65
N ALA A 300 -21.16 -22.21 -23.64
CA ALA A 300 -21.37 -21.49 -22.39
C ALA A 300 -20.05 -21.19 -21.66
N PHE A 301 -19.15 -22.17 -21.57
CA PHE A 301 -17.81 -21.97 -20.99
C PHE A 301 -17.01 -20.92 -21.76
N GLY A 302 -17.01 -20.99 -23.10
CA GLY A 302 -16.32 -20.03 -23.95
C GLY A 302 -16.83 -18.60 -23.77
N VAL A 303 -18.15 -18.42 -23.65
CA VAL A 303 -18.77 -17.11 -23.36
C VAL A 303 -18.36 -16.59 -21.99
N CYS A 304 -18.36 -17.43 -20.96
CA CYS A 304 -17.91 -17.04 -19.61
C CYS A 304 -16.44 -16.59 -19.60
N VAL A 305 -15.55 -17.35 -20.26
CA VAL A 305 -14.13 -16.98 -20.37
C VAL A 305 -13.96 -15.67 -21.14
N LEU A 306 -14.69 -15.47 -22.23
CA LEU A 306 -14.66 -14.22 -23.00
C LEU A 306 -15.08 -13.02 -22.14
N LEU A 307 -16.15 -13.14 -21.34
CA LEU A 307 -16.59 -12.09 -20.43
C LEU A 307 -15.54 -11.77 -19.36
N ILE A 308 -14.90 -12.80 -18.79
CA ILE A 308 -13.81 -12.61 -17.82
C ILE A 308 -12.64 -11.85 -18.46
N VAL A 309 -12.26 -12.17 -19.69
CA VAL A 309 -11.20 -11.45 -20.42
C VAL A 309 -11.59 -9.99 -20.66
N ILE A 310 -12.84 -9.72 -21.08
CA ILE A 310 -13.32 -8.35 -21.29
C ILE A 310 -13.28 -7.55 -19.98
N PHE A 311 -13.73 -8.12 -18.86
CA PHE A 311 -13.69 -7.43 -17.56
C PHE A 311 -12.27 -7.26 -17.01
N ALA A 312 -11.37 -8.21 -17.29
CA ALA A 312 -9.97 -8.07 -16.96
C ALA A 312 -9.31 -6.91 -17.72
N LEU A 313 -9.62 -6.77 -19.01
CA LEU A 313 -9.13 -5.66 -19.84
C LEU A 313 -9.73 -4.31 -19.45
N ALA A 314 -10.99 -4.29 -18.99
CA ALA A 314 -11.64 -3.09 -18.45
C ALA A 314 -11.20 -2.76 -17.00
N VAL A 315 -10.28 -3.55 -16.44
CA VAL A 315 -9.79 -3.49 -15.06
C VAL A 315 -10.87 -3.48 -13.98
N LEU A 316 -11.98 -4.17 -14.23
CA LEU A 316 -13.06 -4.35 -13.26
C LEU A 316 -12.72 -5.51 -12.34
N LYS A 317 -11.78 -5.30 -11.41
CA LYS A 317 -11.23 -6.35 -10.53
C LYS A 317 -12.31 -7.13 -9.78
N GLY A 318 -13.26 -6.44 -9.14
CA GLY A 318 -14.32 -7.08 -8.35
C GLY A 318 -15.19 -8.04 -9.18
N LEU A 319 -15.62 -7.62 -10.36
CA LEU A 319 -16.43 -8.45 -11.26
C LEU A 319 -15.64 -9.61 -11.87
N THR A 320 -14.39 -9.35 -12.23
CA THR A 320 -13.48 -10.39 -12.77
C THR A 320 -13.27 -11.49 -11.73
N TRP A 321 -13.02 -11.13 -10.47
CA TRP A 321 -12.87 -12.08 -9.37
C TRP A 321 -14.14 -12.87 -9.09
N ALA A 322 -15.29 -12.20 -8.99
CA ALA A 322 -16.57 -12.85 -8.74
C ALA A 322 -16.91 -13.89 -9.81
N LEU A 323 -16.71 -13.57 -11.08
CA LEU A 323 -16.97 -14.50 -12.19
C LEU A 323 -15.96 -15.63 -12.26
N LEU A 324 -14.68 -15.37 -12.04
CA LEU A 324 -13.65 -16.40 -12.07
C LEU A 324 -13.83 -17.42 -10.94
N LEU A 325 -14.15 -16.96 -9.72
CA LEU A 325 -14.46 -17.83 -8.59
C LEU A 325 -15.78 -18.56 -8.80
N GLY A 326 -16.82 -17.87 -9.27
CA GLY A 326 -18.12 -18.48 -9.58
C GLY A 326 -18.03 -19.57 -10.64
N LEU A 327 -17.24 -19.34 -11.69
CA LEU A 327 -16.98 -20.32 -12.75
C LEU A 327 -16.28 -21.57 -12.19
N ASN A 328 -15.22 -21.39 -11.40
CA ASN A 328 -14.49 -22.50 -10.79
C ASN A 328 -15.37 -23.29 -9.82
N LEU A 329 -16.19 -22.61 -9.00
CA LEU A 329 -17.14 -23.26 -8.09
C LEU A 329 -18.20 -24.06 -8.87
N ALA A 330 -18.75 -23.51 -9.95
CA ALA A 330 -19.73 -24.19 -10.79
C ALA A 330 -19.13 -25.42 -11.48
N LEU A 331 -17.92 -25.33 -12.03
CA LEU A 331 -17.21 -26.46 -12.63
C LEU A 331 -16.90 -27.55 -11.61
N PHE A 332 -16.48 -27.15 -10.40
CA PHE A 332 -16.21 -28.09 -9.32
C PHE A 332 -17.49 -28.81 -8.86
N GLY A 333 -18.59 -28.09 -8.64
CA GLY A 333 -19.89 -28.68 -8.32
C GLY A 333 -20.39 -29.63 -9.42
N PHE A 334 -20.20 -29.27 -10.69
CA PHE A 334 -20.54 -30.13 -11.82
C PHE A 334 -19.70 -31.43 -11.86
N LEU A 335 -18.39 -31.31 -11.60
CA LEU A 335 -17.51 -32.47 -11.52
C LEU A 335 -17.91 -33.40 -10.37
N LEU A 336 -18.17 -32.85 -9.17
CA LEU A 336 -18.63 -33.62 -8.02
C LEU A 336 -19.93 -34.37 -8.32
N LYS A 337 -20.91 -33.71 -8.94
CA LYS A 337 -22.16 -34.36 -9.37
C LYS A 337 -21.88 -35.55 -10.28
N MET A 338 -21.03 -35.40 -11.29
CA MET A 338 -20.66 -36.52 -12.15
C MET A 338 -19.88 -37.63 -11.44
N VAL A 339 -19.12 -37.32 -10.38
CA VAL A 339 -18.46 -38.33 -9.53
C VAL A 339 -19.46 -39.12 -8.73
N MET A 340 -20.42 -38.45 -8.10
CA MET A 340 -21.49 -39.12 -7.36
C MET A 340 -22.34 -40.01 -8.28
N ASP A 341 -22.80 -39.46 -9.41
CA ASP A 341 -23.64 -40.19 -10.36
C ASP A 341 -22.91 -41.42 -10.96
N SER A 342 -21.58 -41.36 -11.12
CA SER A 342 -20.79 -42.52 -11.57
C SER A 342 -20.54 -43.58 -10.49
N GLY A 343 -20.58 -43.19 -9.21
CA GLY A 343 -20.30 -44.10 -8.08
C GLY A 343 -21.49 -45.00 -7.72
N THR A 344 -22.71 -44.57 -8.02
CA THR A 344 -23.95 -45.30 -7.69
C THR A 344 -24.24 -46.48 -8.64
N ALA A 345 -23.48 -46.63 -9.73
CA ALA A 345 -23.66 -47.72 -10.70
C ALA A 345 -23.01 -49.06 -10.27
N CYS A 346 -22.30 -49.09 -9.14
CA CYS A 346 -21.54 -50.26 -8.68
C CYS A 346 -22.09 -50.82 -7.35
N GLY A 347 -23.37 -51.21 -7.30
CA GLY A 347 -23.86 -52.03 -6.19
C GLY A 347 -25.36 -51.99 -5.99
N TYR A 348 -26.04 -52.99 -6.54
CA TYR A 348 -27.18 -53.68 -5.90
C TYR A 348 -27.50 -54.94 -6.73
N ASN A 349 -26.61 -55.94 -6.66
CA ASN A 349 -27.02 -57.33 -6.86
C ASN A 349 -27.30 -57.87 -5.45
N ASP A 350 -28.50 -57.60 -4.95
CA ASP A 350 -29.09 -58.43 -3.90
C ASP A 350 -29.42 -59.77 -4.56
N ASP A 351 -28.43 -60.66 -4.62
CA ASP A 351 -28.71 -62.10 -4.70
C ASP A 351 -29.08 -62.53 -3.27
N ASP A 352 -30.37 -62.40 -2.97
CA ASP A 352 -31.06 -63.18 -1.95
C ASP A 352 -30.89 -64.67 -2.30
N SER A 353 -29.91 -65.33 -1.71
CA SER A 353 -29.91 -66.80 -1.58
C SER A 353 -29.59 -67.16 -0.14
N ASP A 354 -30.66 -67.31 0.64
CA ASP A 354 -30.72 -68.10 1.86
C ASP A 354 -30.07 -69.47 1.62
N ASP A 355 -29.03 -69.81 2.37
CA ASP A 355 -28.69 -71.21 2.67
C ASP A 355 -28.04 -71.25 4.06
N GLU A 356 -28.85 -71.73 5.00
CA GLU A 356 -28.45 -72.18 6.33
C GLU A 356 -27.51 -73.39 6.19
N GLU A 357 -26.37 -73.42 6.89
CA GLU A 357 -25.87 -74.68 7.47
C GLU A 357 -24.88 -74.39 8.62
N GLU A 358 -25.27 -74.88 9.79
CA GLU A 358 -24.50 -74.98 11.03
C GLU A 358 -23.34 -75.99 10.86
N GLU A 359 -22.16 -75.73 11.45
CA GLU A 359 -21.48 -76.70 12.34
C GLU A 359 -20.17 -76.15 12.95
N GLU A 360 -20.19 -76.06 14.28
CA GLU A 360 -19.20 -76.46 15.29
C GLU A 360 -17.67 -76.19 15.15
N LEU A 361 -17.21 -75.34 16.09
CA LEU A 361 -16.13 -75.57 17.08
C LEU A 361 -14.78 -76.16 16.63
N GLN A 362 -13.73 -75.31 16.65
CA GLN A 362 -12.53 -75.60 17.45
C GLN A 362 -11.65 -74.35 17.71
N GLU A 363 -11.65 -73.92 18.98
CA GLU A 363 -10.54 -73.24 19.67
C GLU A 363 -9.45 -74.28 20.07
N PRO A 364 -8.27 -73.91 20.63
CA PRO A 364 -7.54 -72.63 20.65
C PRO A 364 -6.00 -72.82 20.45
N GLN A 365 -5.25 -71.75 20.79
CA GLN A 365 -3.80 -71.57 21.02
C GLN A 365 -3.11 -70.77 19.90
N GLY A 366 -2.38 -69.68 20.15
CA GLY A 366 -1.76 -69.14 21.36
C GLY A 366 -0.41 -68.51 20.95
N GLN A 367 0.03 -67.49 21.71
CA GLN A 367 1.29 -66.72 21.55
C GLN A 367 1.31 -65.70 20.39
N GLY A 368 1.71 -64.45 20.54
CA GLY A 368 2.44 -63.76 21.60
C GLY A 368 3.40 -62.74 20.95
N THR A 369 3.75 -61.67 21.68
CA THR A 369 4.69 -60.56 21.36
C THR A 369 4.10 -59.45 20.47
N ALA A 370 3.90 -58.18 20.88
CA ALA A 370 4.57 -57.21 21.75
C ALA A 370 5.84 -56.55 21.17
N GLY A 371 5.84 -55.21 21.14
CA GLY A 371 6.95 -54.30 20.82
C GLY A 371 6.85 -53.70 19.41
N GLU A 372 7.11 -52.42 19.16
CA GLU A 372 7.68 -51.34 19.97
C GLU A 372 7.51 -50.01 19.21
N LEU A 373 7.57 -48.90 19.95
CA LEU A 373 7.52 -47.52 19.49
C LEU A 373 8.62 -47.14 18.49
N THR A 374 8.33 -46.17 17.61
CA THR A 374 9.15 -44.95 17.43
C THR A 374 8.34 -43.84 16.80
#